data_AF-A0A669DGD3-F1
#
_entry.id   AF-A0A669DGD3-F1
#
_cell.length_a   1.000
_cell.length_b   1.000
_cell.length_c   1.000
_cell.angle_alpha   90.00
_cell.angle_beta   90.00
_cell.angle_gamma   90.00
#
_symmetry.space_group_name_H-M   'P 1'
#
loop_
_entity.id
_entity.type
_entity.pdbx_description
1 polymer ?
#
loop_
_entity_poly.entity_id
_entity_poly.type
_entity_poly.pdbx_seq_one_letter_code
_entity_poly.pdbx_strand_id
1 'polypeptide(L)'
;MSQRDVIDFSALERELQVVVESERRHQRENDAKLRAVSQRASYDQFRDLVLACHMKPLEKKDKDSAPRKQPWNPVARSDQVVVQVVPP
;
A
#
# COMPACT_ATOMS: atom_id res chain seq x y z
N MET A 1 14.03 52.70 0.81
CA MET A 1 14.11 51.40 0.13
C MET A 1 12.69 50.91 -0.09
N SER A 2 12.35 50.46 -1.30
CA SER A 2 10.98 50.16 -1.71
C SER A 2 10.47 48.91 -1.00
N GLN A 3 9.20 48.90 -0.60
CA GLN A 3 8.52 47.81 0.14
C GLN A 3 8.39 46.48 -0.63
N ARG A 4 9.14 46.32 -1.74
CA ARG A 4 9.06 45.19 -2.69
C ARG A 4 10.04 44.04 -2.38
N ASP A 5 10.85 44.17 -1.34
CA ASP A 5 11.96 43.23 -1.07
C ASP A 5 11.75 42.36 0.18
N VAL A 6 10.54 42.34 0.76
CA VAL A 6 10.23 41.43 1.87
C VAL A 6 9.75 40.10 1.29
N ILE A 7 10.65 39.12 1.26
CA ILE A 7 10.36 37.75 0.84
C ILE A 7 9.41 37.12 1.86
N ASP A 8 8.25 36.64 1.40
CA ASP A 8 7.35 35.83 2.21
C ASP A 8 7.83 34.37 2.24
N PHE A 9 8.60 34.05 3.28
CA PHE A 9 9.10 32.69 3.51
C PHE A 9 7.99 31.66 3.74
N SER A 10 6.85 32.08 4.29
CA SER A 10 5.73 31.16 4.53
C SER A 10 5.04 30.76 3.23
N ALA A 11 4.92 31.68 2.26
CA ALA A 11 4.44 31.35 0.93
C ALA A 11 5.41 30.40 0.20
N LEU A 12 6.72 30.72 0.25
CA LEU A 12 7.76 29.93 -0.39
C LEU A 12 7.85 28.49 0.16
N GLU A 13 7.71 28.32 1.48
CA GLU A 13 7.71 27.00 2.11
C GLU A 13 6.52 26.14 1.66
N ARG A 14 5.32 26.74 1.54
CA ARG A 14 4.14 26.02 1.03
C ARG A 14 4.32 25.59 -0.42
N GLU A 15 4.84 26.48 -1.27
CA GLU A 15 5.14 26.16 -2.67
C GLU A 15 6.14 25.00 -2.76
N LEU A 16 7.22 25.06 -1.97
CA LEU A 16 8.21 23.99 -1.91
C LEU A 16 7.57 22.67 -1.49
N GLN A 17 6.72 22.68 -0.47
CA GLN A 17 6.08 21.47 0.03
C GLN A 17 5.16 20.83 -1.02
N VAL A 18 4.40 21.65 -1.77
CA VAL A 18 3.57 21.17 -2.88
C VAL A 18 4.43 20.53 -3.97
N VAL A 19 5.51 21.19 -4.37
CA VAL A 19 6.42 20.67 -5.40
C VAL A 19 7.05 19.35 -4.95
N VAL A 20 7.55 19.26 -3.71
CA VAL A 20 8.13 18.04 -3.15
C VAL A 20 7.14 16.88 -3.13
N GLU A 21 5.90 17.12 -2.71
CA GLU A 21 4.88 16.06 -2.70
C GLU A 21 4.48 15.62 -4.11
N SER A 22 4.42 16.56 -5.07
CA SER A 22 4.17 16.22 -6.47
C SER A 22 5.30 15.36 -7.07
N GLU A 23 6.55 15.68 -6.76
CA GLU A 23 7.72 14.92 -7.22
C GLU A 23 7.74 13.51 -6.61
N ARG A 24 7.45 13.40 -5.31
CA ARG A 24 7.31 12.11 -4.61
C ARG A 24 6.24 11.23 -5.25
N ARG A 25 5.11 11.82 -5.66
CA ARG A 25 4.05 11.12 -6.37
C ARG A 25 4.53 10.67 -7.75
N HIS A 26 5.14 11.56 -8.53
CA HIS A 26 5.68 11.24 -9.84
C HIS A 26 6.69 10.10 -9.80
N GLN A 27 7.58 10.09 -8.80
CA GLN A 27 8.53 9.00 -8.61
C GLN A 27 7.84 7.65 -8.40
N ARG A 28 6.82 7.58 -7.52
CA ARG A 28 6.07 6.34 -7.27
C ARG A 28 5.34 5.83 -8.51
N GLU A 29 4.74 6.72 -9.28
CA GLU A 29 4.08 6.39 -10.54
C GLU A 29 5.10 5.85 -11.55
N ASN A 30 6.27 6.50 -11.69
CA ASN A 30 7.33 6.06 -12.59
C ASN A 30 7.88 4.68 -12.19
N ASP A 31 8.13 4.45 -10.91
CA ASP A 31 8.57 3.15 -10.40
C ASP A 31 7.53 2.05 -10.67
N ALA A 32 6.23 2.37 -10.60
CA ALA A 32 5.18 1.43 -10.99
C ALA A 32 5.19 1.14 -12.50
N LYS A 33 5.37 2.17 -13.34
CA LYS A 33 5.51 2.01 -14.80
C LYS A 33 6.69 1.12 -15.15
N LEU A 34 7.87 1.39 -14.58
CA LEU A 34 9.09 0.61 -14.82
C LEU A 34 8.92 -0.85 -14.38
N ARG A 35 8.29 -1.10 -13.23
CA ARG A 35 8.00 -2.46 -12.75
C ARG A 35 7.04 -3.19 -13.68
N ALA A 36 5.95 -2.56 -14.10
CA ALA A 36 4.97 -3.17 -15.00
C ALA A 36 5.57 -3.53 -16.37
N VAL A 37 6.41 -2.64 -16.94
CA VAL A 37 7.16 -2.90 -18.17
C VAL A 37 8.13 -4.06 -17.99
N SER A 38 8.87 -4.09 -16.88
CA SER A 38 9.81 -5.17 -16.56
C SER A 38 9.13 -6.53 -16.45
N GLN A 39 7.88 -6.54 -15.96
CA GLN A 39 7.05 -7.75 -15.86
C GLN A 39 6.35 -8.14 -17.17
N ARG A 40 6.53 -7.38 -18.26
CA ARG A 40 5.86 -7.58 -19.57
C ARG A 40 4.33 -7.64 -19.44
N ALA A 41 3.78 -6.80 -18.56
CA ALA A 41 2.34 -6.73 -18.32
C ALA A 41 1.56 -6.33 -19.60
N SER A 42 0.33 -6.84 -19.76
CA SER A 42 -0.58 -6.30 -20.76
C SER A 42 -0.92 -4.84 -20.43
N TYR A 43 -1.45 -4.09 -21.41
CA TYR A 43 -1.79 -2.68 -21.18
C TYR A 43 -2.77 -2.50 -20.00
N ASP A 44 -3.78 -3.36 -19.90
CA ASP A 44 -4.76 -3.29 -18.81
C ASP A 44 -4.11 -3.54 -17.46
N GLN A 45 -3.25 -4.57 -17.37
CA GLN A 45 -2.47 -4.86 -16.16
C GLN A 45 -1.51 -3.73 -15.80
N PHE A 46 -0.85 -3.14 -16.79
CA PHE A 46 0.00 -1.97 -16.61
C PHE A 46 -0.79 -0.80 -16.02
N ARG A 47 -1.97 -0.51 -16.59
CA ARG A 47 -2.84 0.56 -16.13
C ARG A 47 -3.23 0.35 -14.67
N ASP A 48 -3.64 -0.86 -14.31
CA ASP A 48 -4.04 -1.20 -12.95
C ASP A 48 -2.87 -1.07 -11.96
N LEU A 49 -1.67 -1.53 -12.34
CA LEU A 49 -0.46 -1.40 -11.51
C LEU A 49 -0.08 0.06 -11.26
N VAL A 50 -0.18 0.92 -12.28
CA VAL A 50 0.14 2.34 -12.16
C VAL A 50 -0.91 3.07 -11.30
N LEU A 51 -2.20 2.77 -11.50
CA LEU A 51 -3.28 3.35 -10.69
C LEU A 51 -3.15 2.95 -9.21
N ALA A 52 -2.75 1.71 -8.92
CA ALA A 52 -2.58 1.21 -7.57
C ALA A 52 -1.27 1.65 -6.89
N CYS A 53 -0.40 2.44 -7.53
CA CYS A 53 0.94 2.78 -7.00
C CYS A 53 0.94 3.54 -5.67
N HIS A 54 -0.16 4.23 -5.36
CA HIS A 54 -0.32 5.01 -4.13
C HIS A 54 -0.81 4.17 -2.93
N MET A 55 -1.15 2.90 -3.15
CA MET A 55 -1.66 2.00 -2.11
C MET A 55 -0.57 1.68 -1.10
N LYS A 56 -0.89 1.81 0.19
CA LYS A 56 0.03 1.44 1.27
C LYS A 56 -0.03 -0.08 1.51
N PRO A 57 1.08 -0.73 1.88
CA PRO A 57 1.04 -2.10 2.37
C PRO A 57 0.07 -2.23 3.54
N LEU A 58 -0.63 -3.36 3.61
CA LEU A 58 -1.55 -3.69 4.71
C LEU A 58 -0.78 -3.73 6.04
N GLU A 59 -1.26 -2.99 7.03
CA GLU A 59 -0.73 -3.02 8.39
C GLU A 59 -1.26 -4.25 9.14
N LYS A 60 -0.59 -4.63 10.25
CA LYS A 60 -1.01 -5.81 11.05
C LYS A 60 -2.45 -5.68 11.55
N LYS A 61 -2.83 -4.48 11.99
CA LYS A 61 -4.19 -4.15 12.42
C LYS A 61 -5.25 -4.34 11.31
N ASP A 62 -4.85 -4.22 10.04
CA ASP A 62 -5.74 -4.41 8.90
C ASP A 62 -5.97 -5.91 8.62
N LYS A 63 -5.03 -6.77 9.03
CA LYS A 63 -5.10 -8.24 8.88
C LYS A 63 -5.95 -8.89 9.97
N ASP A 64 -5.97 -8.30 11.15
CA ASP A 64 -6.65 -8.82 12.34
C ASP A 64 -8.13 -8.38 12.44
N SER A 65 -8.73 -7.93 11.32
CA SER A 65 -10.12 -7.50 11.28
C SER A 65 -11.07 -8.64 11.66
N ALA A 66 -11.71 -8.47 12.81
CA ALA A 66 -12.76 -9.27 13.44
C ALA A 66 -12.45 -10.77 13.62
N PRO A 67 -12.89 -11.41 14.72
CA PRO A 67 -12.88 -12.87 14.78
C PRO A 67 -13.65 -13.40 13.57
N ARG A 68 -12.95 -14.08 12.67
CA ARG A 68 -13.56 -14.67 11.47
C ARG A 68 -14.63 -15.65 11.96
N LYS A 69 -15.90 -15.32 11.72
CA LYS A 69 -17.03 -16.16 12.12
C LYS A 69 -17.06 -17.50 11.39
N GLN A 70 -16.24 -17.66 10.35
CA GLN A 70 -16.16 -18.85 9.52
C GLN A 70 -14.69 -19.23 9.29
N PRO A 71 -14.35 -20.53 9.34
CA PRO A 71 -13.05 -21.02 8.92
C PRO A 71 -12.74 -20.58 7.49
N TRP A 72 -11.47 -20.23 7.21
CA TRP A 72 -11.00 -19.94 5.84
C TRP A 72 -11.18 -21.15 4.90
N ASN A 73 -11.26 -22.35 5.48
CA ASN A 73 -11.50 -23.59 4.76
C ASN A 73 -12.66 -24.37 5.42
N PRO A 74 -13.82 -24.53 4.76
CA PRO A 74 -14.95 -25.27 5.31
C PRO A 74 -14.69 -26.78 5.42
N VAL A 75 -13.69 -27.33 4.72
CA VAL A 75 -13.30 -28.75 4.83
C VAL A 75 -12.16 -28.99 5.82
N ALA A 76 -11.57 -27.92 6.41
CA ALA A 76 -10.62 -28.07 7.49
C ALA A 76 -11.38 -28.54 8.74
N ARG A 77 -11.47 -29.86 8.91
CA ARG A 77 -11.96 -30.46 10.15
C ARG A 77 -11.07 -29.95 11.28
N SER A 78 -11.68 -29.47 12.36
CA SER A 78 -10.99 -29.30 13.62
C SER A 78 -10.53 -30.69 14.05
N ASP A 79 -9.25 -31.00 13.80
CA ASP A 79 -8.61 -32.21 14.26
C ASP A 79 -8.57 -32.18 15.79
N GLN A 80 -9.68 -32.58 16.41
CA GLN A 80 -9.65 -33.16 17.73
C GLN A 80 -8.97 -34.52 17.57
N VAL A 81 -7.63 -34.51 17.60
CA VAL A 81 -6.85 -35.71 17.86
C VAL A 81 -7.23 -36.15 19.27
N VAL A 82 -8.30 -36.93 19.37
CA VAL A 82 -8.60 -37.71 20.56
C VAL A 82 -7.51 -38.77 20.57
N VAL A 83 -6.45 -38.52 21.33
CA VAL A 83 -5.46 -39.53 21.67
C VAL A 83 -6.23 -40.58 22.48
N GLN A 84 -6.72 -41.61 21.80
CA GLN A 84 -7.23 -42.81 22.44
C GLN A 84 -6.03 -43.50 23.06
N VAL A 85 -5.77 -43.18 24.32
CA VAL A 85 -4.95 -44.02 25.19
C VAL A 85 -5.73 -45.32 25.36
N VAL A 86 -5.30 -46.37 24.68
CA VAL A 86 -5.75 -47.74 24.93
C VAL A 86 -4.91 -48.27 26.11
N PRO A 87 -5.52 -48.62 27.26
CA PRO A 87 -4.80 -49.22 28.39
C PRO A 87 -4.90 -50.77 28.34
N PRO A 88 -4.13 -51.45 29.21
CA PRO A 88 -2.96 -52.28 28.88
C PRO A 88 -3.23 -53.56 28.08
#